data_AF-A0A0Q0EJ62-F1
#
_entry.id   AF-A0A0Q0EJ62-F1
#
_cell.length_a   1.000
_cell.length_b   1.000
_cell.length_c   1.000
_cell.angle_alpha   90.00
_cell.angle_beta   90.00
_cell.angle_gamma   90.00
#
_symmetry.space_group_name_H-M   'P 1'
#
loop_
_entity.id
_entity.type
_entity.pdbx_description
1 polymer ?
#
loop_
_entity_poly.entity_id
_entity_poly.type
_entity_poly.pdbx_seq_one_letter_code
_entity_poly.pdbx_strand_id
1 'polypeptide(L)' 'MSTEKTLEVIRTLFAKISSGQSPQAIAECFSQDVDWSIPGASDIAPWVGERKGRAAVAAFGWETTVLKPVSN' A
#
# COMPACT_ATOMS: atom_id res chain seq x y z
N MET A 1 1.38 13.63 -16.72
CA MET A 1 0.72 13.86 -15.41
C MET A 1 1.40 15.05 -14.76
N SER A 2 0.68 15.99 -14.16
CA SER A 2 1.29 17.16 -13.48
C SER A 2 1.67 16.81 -12.04
N THR A 3 2.65 17.51 -11.48
CA THR A 3 3.04 17.36 -10.06
C THR A 3 1.84 17.56 -9.12
N GLU A 4 0.95 18.49 -9.43
CA GLU A 4 -0.25 18.78 -8.64
C GLU A 4 -1.19 17.57 -8.55
N LYS A 5 -1.46 16.90 -9.69
CA LYS A 5 -2.28 15.68 -9.73
C LYS A 5 -1.61 14.52 -8.98
N THR A 6 -0.29 14.39 -9.09
CA THR A 6 0.46 13.39 -8.32
C THR A 6 0.30 13.62 -6.81
N LEU A 7 0.44 14.86 -6.36
CA LEU A 7 0.30 15.21 -4.95
C LEU A 7 -1.12 14.98 -4.42
N GLU A 8 -2.14 15.23 -5.23
CA GLU A 8 -3.54 14.93 -4.88
C GLU A 8 -3.78 13.43 -4.65
N VAL A 9 -3.27 12.58 -5.54
CA VAL A 9 -3.35 11.12 -5.39
C VAL A 9 -2.63 10.66 -4.12
N ILE A 10 -1.42 11.16 -3.88
CA ILE A 10 -0.62 10.81 -2.69
C ILE A 10 -1.33 11.24 -1.40
N ARG A 11 -1.87 12.46 -1.34
CA ARG A 11 -2.62 12.93 -0.16
C ARG A 11 -3.85 12.05 0.12
N THR A 12 -4.59 11.71 -0.93
CA THR A 12 -5.76 10.83 -0.83
C THR A 12 -5.37 9.44 -0.31
N LEU A 13 -4.28 8.87 -0.83
CA LEU A 13 -3.76 7.57 -0.37
C LEU A 13 -3.45 7.58 1.12
N PHE A 14 -2.68 8.57 1.60
CA PHE A 14 -2.34 8.68 3.02
C PHE A 14 -3.57 8.94 3.90
N ALA A 15 -4.52 9.76 3.44
CA ALA A 15 -5.77 9.99 4.16
C ALA A 15 -6.57 8.69 4.35
N LYS A 16 -6.72 7.86 3.30
CA LYS A 16 -7.40 6.56 3.38
C LYS A 16 -6.70 5.58 4.33
N ILE A 17 -5.36 5.51 4.29
CA ILE A 17 -4.57 4.67 5.21
C ILE A 17 -4.77 5.14 6.66
N SER A 18 -4.59 6.44 6.93
CA SER A 18 -4.66 7.00 8.29
C SER A 18 -6.04 6.91 8.95
N SER A 19 -7.11 6.80 8.15
CA SER A 19 -8.49 6.67 8.61
C SER A 19 -8.96 5.22 8.73
N GLY A 20 -8.07 4.24 8.53
CA GLY A 20 -8.40 2.82 8.67
C GLY A 20 -9.40 2.33 7.62
N GLN A 21 -9.42 2.93 6.42
CA GLN A 21 -10.25 2.45 5.31
C GLN A 21 -9.87 1.03 4.90
N SER A 22 -10.79 0.34 4.23
CA SER A 22 -10.55 -1.04 3.79
C SER A 22 -9.40 -1.13 2.77
N PRO A 23 -8.71 -2.27 2.71
CA PRO A 23 -7.71 -2.56 1.67
C PRO A 23 -8.19 -2.27 0.25
N GLN A 24 -9.45 -2.55 -0.04
CA GLN A 24 -10.07 -2.32 -1.34
C GLN A 24 -10.19 -0.83 -1.63
N ALA A 25 -10.64 -0.03 -0.66
CA ALA A 25 -10.74 1.41 -0.79
C ALA A 25 -9.34 2.06 -0.97
N ILE A 26 -8.33 1.58 -0.26
CA ILE A 26 -6.93 2.04 -0.44
C ILE A 26 -6.43 1.71 -1.85
N ALA A 27 -6.70 0.49 -2.33
CA ALA A 27 -6.26 0.03 -3.65
C ALA A 27 -6.87 0.85 -4.82
N GLU A 28 -7.99 1.53 -4.64
CA GLU A 28 -8.56 2.44 -5.66
C GLU A 28 -7.62 3.59 -6.06
N CYS A 29 -6.68 3.96 -5.19
CA CYS A 29 -5.65 4.97 -5.50
C CYS A 29 -4.60 4.48 -6.52
N PHE A 30 -4.62 3.19 -6.85
CA PHE A 30 -3.68 2.56 -7.76
C PHE A 30 -4.34 2.25 -9.11
N SER A 31 -3.54 2.27 -10.18
CA SER A 31 -4.00 1.84 -11.50
C SER A 31 -4.42 0.36 -11.48
N GLN A 32 -5.32 -0.03 -12.40
CA GLN A 32 -5.71 -1.44 -12.56
C GLN A 32 -4.51 -2.32 -12.94
N ASP A 33 -3.58 -1.79 -13.71
CA ASP A 33 -2.37 -2.42 -14.24
C ASP A 33 -1.09 -2.02 -13.50
N VAL A 34 -1.21 -1.51 -12.26
CA VAL A 34 -0.04 -1.06 -11.50
C VAL A 34 1.04 -2.15 -11.39
N ASP A 35 2.28 -1.76 -11.65
CA ASP A 35 3.46 -2.53 -11.28
C ASP A 35 3.99 -1.96 -9.97
N TRP A 36 3.89 -2.74 -8.90
CA TRP A 36 4.28 -2.33 -7.56
C TRP A 36 5.46 -3.15 -7.09
N SER A 37 6.57 -2.47 -6.83
CA SER A 37 7.78 -3.08 -6.28
C SER A 37 8.11 -2.41 -4.95
N ILE A 38 8.26 -3.24 -3.92
CA ILE A 38 8.87 -2.84 -2.65
C ILE A 38 10.20 -3.57 -2.55
N PRO A 39 11.34 -2.86 -2.75
CA PRO A 39 12.66 -3.46 -2.58
C PRO A 39 12.86 -3.93 -1.14
N GLY A 40 13.43 -5.12 -0.96
CA GLY A 40 13.74 -5.65 0.37
C GLY A 40 14.12 -7.13 0.36
N ALA A 41 14.53 -7.60 1.54
CA ALA A 41 14.86 -9.00 1.79
C ALA A 41 13.59 -9.77 2.17
N SER A 42 13.05 -10.55 1.23
CA SER A 42 11.76 -11.25 1.40
C SER A 42 11.79 -12.37 2.44
N ASP A 43 12.98 -12.87 2.77
CA ASP A 43 13.25 -13.79 3.88
C ASP A 43 13.07 -13.13 5.26
N ILE A 44 13.24 -11.80 5.35
CA ILE A 44 13.08 -11.03 6.59
C ILE A 44 11.70 -10.37 6.64
N ALA A 45 11.24 -9.82 5.52
CA ALA A 45 10.01 -9.05 5.42
C ALA A 45 9.09 -9.65 4.35
N PRO A 46 8.19 -10.59 4.69
CA PRO A 46 7.38 -11.33 3.71
C PRO A 46 6.46 -10.46 2.84
N TRP A 47 6.27 -9.20 3.21
CA TRP A 47 5.45 -8.24 2.48
C TRP A 47 6.21 -7.57 1.32
N VAL A 48 7.54 -7.52 1.34
CA VAL A 48 8.36 -6.95 0.25
C VAL A 48 8.32 -7.82 -1.02
N GLY A 49 8.75 -7.25 -2.15
CA GLY A 49 8.74 -7.93 -3.44
C GLY A 49 7.83 -7.27 -4.48
N GLU A 50 7.65 -7.95 -5.60
CA GLU A 50 6.88 -7.48 -6.75
C GLU A 50 5.41 -7.90 -6.69
N ARG A 51 4.52 -7.00 -7.11
CA ARG A 51 3.06 -7.19 -7.16
C ARG A 51 2.52 -6.55 -8.42
N LYS A 52 1.61 -7.26 -9.10
CA LYS A 52 1.00 -6.77 -10.34
C LYS A 52 -0.51 -6.62 -10.18
N GLY A 53 -0.99 -5.45 -10.59
CA GLY A 53 -2.39 -5.09 -10.63
C GLY A 53 -2.98 -4.71 -9.28
N ARG A 54 -4.08 -3.96 -9.34
CA ARG A 54 -4.77 -3.41 -8.15
C ARG A 54 -5.19 -4.49 -7.15
N ALA A 55 -5.60 -5.66 -7.64
CA ALA A 55 -6.00 -6.78 -6.78
C ALA A 55 -4.87 -7.23 -5.85
N ALA A 56 -3.62 -7.28 -6.35
CA ALA A 56 -2.46 -7.61 -5.55
C ALA A 56 -2.14 -6.54 -4.50
N VAL A 57 -2.47 -5.27 -4.77
CA VAL A 57 -2.38 -4.17 -3.79
C VAL A 57 -3.43 -4.31 -2.69
N ALA A 58 -4.66 -4.66 -3.04
CA ALA A 58 -5.72 -4.92 -2.05
C ALA A 58 -5.38 -6.14 -1.17
N ALA A 59 -4.71 -7.13 -1.72
CA ALA A 59 -4.26 -8.32 -1.00
C ALA A 59 -2.99 -8.11 -0.15
N PHE A 60 -2.35 -6.93 -0.22
CA PHE A 60 -1.10 -6.61 0.49
C PHE A 60 -1.20 -6.72 2.01
N GLY A 61 -2.41 -6.87 2.56
CA GLY A 61 -2.58 -7.00 4.00
C GLY A 61 -2.20 -5.69 4.68
N TRP A 62 -3.04 -4.66 4.52
CA TRP A 62 -2.97 -3.46 5.36
C TRP A 62 -3.35 -3.74 6.83
N GLU A 63 -3.59 -5.01 7.19
CA GLU A 63 -3.64 -5.46 8.57
C GLU A 63 -2.27 -5.19 9.20
N THR A 64 -2.25 -4.10 9.95
CA THR A 64 -1.23 -3.60 10.87
C THR A 64 -0.79 -4.61 11.94
N THR A 65 -1.12 -5.90 11.83
CA THR A 65 -0.85 -6.93 12.83
C THR A 65 0.60 -7.41 12.86
N VAL A 66 1.42 -7.11 11.84
CA VAL A 66 2.88 -7.40 11.87
C VAL A 66 3.70 -6.34 12.63
N LEU A 67 3.10 -5.20 13.00
CA LEU A 67 3.68 -4.28 13.98
C LEU A 67 2.94 -4.42 15.31
N LYS A 68 3.14 -5.57 15.99
CA LYS A 68 2.94 -5.56 17.44
C LYS A 68 3.89 -4.51 18.01
N PRO A 69 3.43 -3.55 18.83
CA PRO A 69 4.36 -2.69 19.54
C PRO A 69 5.26 -3.62 20.37
N VAL A 70 6.57 -3.43 20.26
CA VAL A 70 7.48 -4.00 21.26
C VAL A 70 7.07 -3.34 22.58
N SER A 71 6.37 -4.10 23.42
CA SER A 71 6.10 -3.68 24.79
C SER A 71 7.45 -3.56 25.48
N ASN A 72 7.83 -2.33 25.84
CA ASN A 72 8.86 -2.07 26.85
C ASN A 72 8.29 -2.28 28.24
#